data_AF-A0A7X5FEI1-F1
#
_entry.id   AF-A0A7X5FEI1-F1
#
_cell.length_a   1.000
_cell.length_b   1.000
_cell.length_c   1.000
_cell.angle_alpha   90.00
_cell.angle_beta   90.00
_cell.angle_gamma   90.00
#
_symmetry.space_group_name_H-M   'P 1'
#
loop_
_entity.id
_entity.type
_entity.pdbx_description
1 polymer ?
#
loop_
_entity_poly.entity_id
_entity_poly.type
_entity_poly.pdbx_seq_one_letter_code
_entity_poly.pdbx_strand_id
1 'polypeptide(L)'
;MCGIIGYLGKKQSAPLLLEGLRRLEYRGYDSAGISVVDDKNKITTLKAVGKIDVLVNLLEKKEPKGCWGIGHCLHPKTVVQLNDGRTLYIKDVKDGEKVVNLNSRNFTFDAGLVSTFRHLAPPYIYRVRTPLSDFVATENHKTLVYEKGAIKEKEINKLTKGDLLPLPRKINIVNSTPISFVSVPYKRYYAFNEAGYDFLKQKIQSYPTALIAARTGVSSAYLGHIVQNDRNFREDQLQQLYGFFGEKFSSLSKKHLKPTNTIHGKFIRLPKLSSSSLMQILGYFIGDGYAGERSLRFKDCEDETLTVYKKLIKDQFNLDGRIALMNDTAAKLLEINSTYLSQWLRENVVKDKYKFISQIGRLPDDQLAAFIKGLFDAEGFVALTARQLVIAMTDEFIIRSLQLWLLRFGVLSSIRIEKPDLKNNRINKTYRLSISNRESMLQFQHSICFGGKNKSDKLAVLIKGIGSKRFSFRFIDASQNIILSRVKSIEKILSDTDFVYDLDIKGNHNFLANSIFTHNSRWATHGRVSKENAHPHWDCRKNIFLVHNGIIENYRELKEKLIKEGHKFLSETD
;
A
#
# COMPACT_ATOMS: atom_id res chain seq x y z
N MET A 1 5.42 23.45 18.66
CA MET A 1 4.54 23.89 19.78
C MET A 1 5.47 24.10 20.97
N CYS A 2 5.49 25.28 21.58
CA CYS A 2 6.39 25.55 22.71
C CYS A 2 5.80 24.91 23.97
N GLY A 3 6.54 24.02 24.62
CA GLY A 3 6.16 23.47 25.91
C GLY A 3 6.49 24.45 27.01
N ILE A 4 5.53 24.78 27.87
CA ILE A 4 5.75 25.62 29.05
C ILE A 4 5.42 24.78 30.27
N ILE A 5 6.37 24.68 31.20
CA ILE A 5 6.15 24.07 32.52
C ILE A 5 6.60 25.06 33.59
N GLY A 6 5.77 25.22 34.61
CA GLY A 6 6.07 26.01 35.80
C GLY A 6 6.13 25.13 37.04
N TYR A 7 7.09 25.39 37.93
CA TYR A 7 7.21 24.72 39.22
C TYR A 7 7.35 25.76 40.32
N LEU A 8 6.48 25.69 41.32
CA LEU A 8 6.55 26.46 42.56
C LEU A 8 6.52 25.47 43.74
N GLY A 9 7.60 25.43 44.54
CA GLY A 9 7.70 24.52 45.67
C GLY A 9 9.09 24.52 46.32
N LYS A 10 9.25 23.72 47.39
CA LYS A 10 10.46 23.71 48.25
C LYS A 10 11.63 22.86 47.73
N LYS A 11 11.50 22.20 46.57
CA LYS A 11 12.55 21.32 46.00
C LYS A 11 13.35 22.05 44.91
N GLN A 12 14.55 21.56 44.60
CA GLN A 12 15.38 22.12 43.54
C GLN A 12 14.64 22.07 42.19
N SER A 13 14.46 23.22 41.56
CA SER A 13 13.52 23.38 40.43
C SER A 13 14.12 22.97 39.09
N ALA A 14 15.44 23.05 38.92
CA ALA A 14 16.11 22.78 37.64
C ALA A 14 15.80 21.39 37.03
N PRO A 15 15.91 20.25 37.75
CA PRO A 15 15.67 18.92 37.18
C PRO A 15 14.19 18.68 36.83
N LEU A 16 13.29 19.28 37.62
CA LEU A 16 11.84 19.16 37.44
C LEU A 16 11.36 19.95 36.22
N LEU A 17 11.90 21.16 36.04
CA LEU A 17 11.63 21.99 34.86
C LEU A 17 12.21 21.34 33.59
N LEU A 18 13.41 20.75 33.67
CA LEU A 18 14.04 20.02 32.56
C LEU A 18 13.24 18.80 32.12
N GLU A 19 12.82 17.94 33.06
CA GLU A 19 11.97 16.77 32.78
C GLU A 19 10.61 17.17 32.23
N GLY A 20 10.04 18.25 32.77
CA GLY A 20 8.83 18.85 32.27
C GLY A 20 8.91 19.32 30.82
N LEU A 21 9.93 20.11 30.49
CA LEU A 21 10.17 20.59 29.13
C LEU A 21 10.45 19.43 28.17
N ARG A 22 11.21 18.41 28.59
CA ARG A 22 11.42 17.17 27.80
C ARG A 22 10.12 16.44 27.49
N ARG A 23 9.22 16.30 28.47
CA ARG A 23 7.92 15.65 28.27
C ARG A 23 6.99 16.44 27.35
N LEU A 24 7.22 17.73 27.24
CA LEU A 24 6.49 18.62 26.32
C LEU A 24 7.20 18.75 24.96
N GLU A 25 8.39 18.17 24.78
CA GLU A 25 9.18 18.23 23.55
C GLU A 25 8.69 17.16 22.55
N TYR A 26 7.74 17.54 21.70
CA TYR A 26 7.12 16.61 20.76
C TYR A 26 7.83 16.53 19.39
N ARG A 27 8.65 17.53 19.01
CA ARG A 27 9.34 17.61 17.70
C ARG A 27 10.80 18.10 17.74
N GLY A 28 11.32 18.35 18.94
CA GLY A 28 12.56 19.12 19.15
C GLY A 28 12.27 20.61 19.38
N TYR A 29 13.05 21.26 20.24
CA TYR A 29 13.07 22.72 20.37
C TYR A 29 14.18 23.35 19.53
N ASP A 30 13.90 24.48 18.88
CA ASP A 30 14.93 25.27 18.17
C ASP A 30 15.87 25.98 19.16
N SER A 31 15.38 26.24 20.37
CA SER A 31 16.15 26.67 21.54
C SER A 31 15.39 26.32 22.82
N ALA A 32 16.11 26.03 23.90
CA ALA A 32 15.51 25.73 25.20
C ALA A 32 16.28 26.45 26.31
N GLY A 33 15.57 26.82 27.38
CA GLY A 33 16.19 27.45 28.53
C GLY A 33 15.40 27.24 29.80
N ILE A 34 16.12 27.25 30.91
CA ILE A 34 15.54 27.25 32.25
C ILE A 34 16.09 28.45 33.02
N SER A 35 15.22 29.12 33.76
CA SER A 35 15.59 30.17 34.70
C SER A 35 15.22 29.70 36.09
N VAL A 36 16.21 29.71 36.98
CA VAL A 36 16.03 29.28 38.36
C VAL A 36 16.46 30.43 39.27
N VAL A 37 15.62 30.73 40.26
CA VAL A 37 15.90 31.71 41.30
C VAL A 37 16.49 30.93 42.48
N ASP A 38 17.66 31.32 42.96
CA ASP A 38 18.25 30.75 44.17
C ASP A 38 17.74 31.46 45.45
N ASP A 39 18.11 30.93 46.61
CA ASP A 39 17.69 31.43 47.92
C ASP A 39 18.21 32.85 48.24
N LYS A 40 19.07 33.43 47.38
CA LYS A 40 19.57 34.80 47.48
C LYS A 40 18.92 35.73 46.45
N ASN A 41 17.78 35.31 45.88
CA ASN A 41 17.05 35.98 44.79
C ASN A 41 17.88 36.20 43.53
N LYS A 42 18.98 35.46 43.35
CA LYS A 42 19.80 35.56 42.16
C LYS A 42 19.25 34.61 41.10
N ILE A 43 18.94 35.17 39.94
CA ILE A 43 18.45 34.39 38.80
C ILE A 43 19.65 33.83 38.06
N THR A 44 19.70 32.51 37.95
CA THR A 44 20.61 31.81 37.05
C THR A 44 19.81 31.28 35.87
N THR A 45 20.17 31.74 34.68
CA THR A 45 19.51 31.36 33.43
C THR A 45 20.48 30.60 32.56
N LEU A 46 20.09 29.39 32.18
CA LEU A 46 20.84 28.54 31.25
C LEU A 46 20.02 28.41 29.97
N LYS A 47 20.64 28.70 28.83
CA LYS A 47 20.03 28.64 27.50
C LYS A 47 20.95 27.90 26.56
N ALA A 48 20.38 27.04 25.72
CA ALA A 48 21.10 26.35 24.66
C ALA A 48 20.33 26.50 23.34
N VAL A 49 21.08 26.62 22.24
CA VAL A 49 20.54 26.67 20.88
C VAL A 49 20.54 25.24 20.33
N GLY A 50 19.40 24.78 19.83
CA GLY A 50 19.18 23.40 19.38
C GLY A 50 18.41 22.51 20.36
N LYS A 51 18.32 21.23 20.03
CA LYS A 51 17.57 20.19 20.76
C LYS A 51 18.03 20.09 22.23
N ILE A 52 17.16 19.59 23.11
CA ILE A 52 17.48 19.38 24.53
C ILE A 52 18.77 18.55 24.72
N ASP A 53 19.13 17.72 23.75
CA ASP A 53 20.40 16.98 23.62
C ASP A 53 21.67 17.83 23.86
N VAL A 54 21.68 19.11 23.47
CA VAL A 54 22.83 20.01 23.71
C VAL A 54 22.96 20.39 25.20
N LEU A 55 21.82 20.50 25.88
CA LEU A 55 21.73 20.75 27.33
C LEU A 55 22.00 19.47 28.14
N VAL A 56 21.81 18.29 27.54
CA VAL A 56 22.12 16.96 28.11
C VAL A 56 23.62 16.72 28.22
N ASN A 57 24.42 17.15 27.24
CA ASN A 57 25.87 16.94 27.25
C ASN A 57 26.59 17.71 28.37
N LEU A 58 26.00 18.81 28.87
CA LEU A 58 26.48 19.51 30.07
C LEU A 58 26.23 18.71 31.37
N LEU A 59 25.28 17.79 31.35
CA LEU A 59 24.86 16.94 32.47
C LEU A 59 25.57 15.56 32.49
N GLU A 60 26.25 15.15 31.41
CA GLU A 60 27.01 13.89 31.29
C GLU A 60 28.16 13.72 32.32
N LYS A 61 28.45 14.71 33.17
CA LYS A 61 29.49 14.59 34.21
C LYS A 61 29.07 13.83 35.48
N LYS A 62 27.80 13.43 35.66
CA LYS A 62 27.36 12.55 36.77
C LYS A 62 26.13 11.69 36.39
N GLU A 63 26.31 10.38 36.21
CA GLU A 63 25.24 9.38 35.93
C GLU A 63 24.48 8.90 37.19
N PRO A 64 23.19 8.54 37.06
CA PRO A 64 22.75 7.16 37.33
C PRO A 64 21.65 6.59 36.37
N LYS A 65 21.42 5.26 36.42
CA LYS A 65 20.80 4.38 35.39
C LYS A 65 19.37 3.83 35.71
N GLY A 66 18.49 3.76 34.68
CA GLY A 66 17.40 2.75 34.41
C GLY A 66 15.97 2.93 34.98
N CYS A 67 14.83 2.46 34.40
CA CYS A 67 14.65 1.44 33.33
C CYS A 67 13.23 1.12 32.71
N TRP A 68 12.10 1.89 32.76
CA TRP A 68 10.81 1.38 32.18
C TRP A 68 9.80 2.40 31.57
N GLY A 69 9.01 1.97 30.56
CA GLY A 69 7.93 2.68 29.79
C GLY A 69 6.93 1.74 29.05
N ILE A 70 5.81 2.24 28.44
CA ILE A 70 4.75 1.45 27.72
C ILE A 70 4.05 2.25 26.57
N GLY A 71 3.55 1.57 25.50
CA GLY A 71 2.65 2.11 24.43
C GLY A 71 1.74 1.07 23.72
N HIS A 72 0.73 1.52 22.96
CA HIS A 72 -0.37 0.72 22.35
C HIS A 72 -0.33 0.74 20.82
N CYS A 73 -0.47 -0.40 20.10
CA CYS A 73 -0.29 -0.44 18.63
C CYS A 73 -0.74 -1.74 17.91
N LEU A 74 -0.64 -1.74 16.57
CA LEU A 74 -0.81 -2.84 15.62
C LEU A 74 0.53 -3.40 15.10
N HIS A 75 0.50 -4.63 14.58
CA HIS A 75 1.68 -5.26 13.97
C HIS A 75 2.12 -4.56 12.65
N PRO A 76 3.43 -4.42 12.33
CA PRO A 76 3.93 -3.67 11.17
C PRO A 76 3.44 -4.16 9.82
N LYS A 77 3.13 -5.45 9.69
CA LYS A 77 2.59 -6.05 8.44
C LYS A 77 1.08 -5.84 8.26
N THR A 78 0.44 -5.05 9.12
CA THR A 78 -0.96 -4.68 8.95
C THR A 78 -1.12 -3.85 7.68
N VAL A 79 -2.01 -4.24 6.77
CA VAL A 79 -2.24 -3.54 5.51
C VAL A 79 -3.36 -2.53 5.69
N VAL A 80 -3.05 -1.25 5.48
CA VAL A 80 -3.96 -0.12 5.59
C VAL A 80 -4.38 0.31 4.19
N GLN A 81 -5.67 0.59 4.02
CA GLN A 81 -6.18 1.20 2.79
C GLN A 81 -6.24 2.72 2.95
N LEU A 82 -5.53 3.43 2.08
CA LEU A 82 -5.63 4.86 1.96
C LEU A 82 -6.94 5.27 1.27
N ASN A 83 -7.38 6.49 1.49
CA ASN A 83 -8.62 7.03 0.93
C ASN A 83 -8.58 7.16 -0.61
N ASP A 84 -7.39 7.24 -1.21
CA ASP A 84 -7.20 7.24 -2.66
C ASP A 84 -7.17 5.82 -3.26
N GLY A 85 -7.35 4.79 -2.44
CA GLY A 85 -7.37 3.39 -2.84
C GLY A 85 -6.02 2.70 -2.78
N ARG A 86 -4.90 3.41 -2.55
CA ARG A 86 -3.61 2.77 -2.31
C ARG A 86 -3.66 1.84 -1.10
N THR A 87 -2.87 0.77 -1.13
CA THR A 87 -2.66 -0.10 0.02
C THR A 87 -1.20 -0.02 0.46
N LEU A 88 -0.96 0.11 1.77
CA LEU A 88 0.38 0.19 2.36
C LEU A 88 0.43 -0.67 3.61
N TYR A 89 1.62 -1.15 3.98
CA TYR A 89 1.82 -1.61 5.35
C TYR A 89 1.74 -0.41 6.30
N ILE A 90 1.22 -0.61 7.51
CA ILE A 90 1.05 0.45 8.50
C ILE A 90 2.39 1.14 8.84
N LYS A 91 3.49 0.38 8.84
CA LYS A 91 4.85 0.92 9.04
C LYS A 91 5.33 1.88 7.95
N ASP A 92 4.72 1.82 6.77
CA ASP A 92 5.09 2.59 5.58
C ASP A 92 4.09 3.75 5.32
N VAL A 93 3.02 3.84 6.13
CA VAL A 93 2.11 4.99 6.12
C VAL A 93 2.87 6.21 6.65
N LYS A 94 2.56 7.40 6.13
CA LYS A 94 3.22 8.65 6.47
C LYS A 94 2.23 9.68 7.02
N ASP A 95 2.74 10.61 7.80
CA ASP A 95 1.98 11.77 8.28
C ASP A 95 1.39 12.55 7.09
N GLY A 96 0.15 13.00 7.25
CA GLY A 96 -0.57 13.76 6.23
C GLY A 96 -1.25 12.91 5.16
N GLU A 97 -1.00 11.60 5.11
CA GLU A 97 -1.80 10.68 4.29
C GLU A 97 -3.26 10.65 4.79
N LYS A 98 -4.18 10.24 3.92
CA LYS A 98 -5.60 10.07 4.26
C LYS A 98 -5.98 8.60 4.20
N VAL A 99 -6.66 8.11 5.23
CA VAL A 99 -7.17 6.72 5.30
C VAL A 99 -8.69 6.70 5.32
N VAL A 100 -9.26 5.56 4.92
CA VAL A 100 -10.70 5.30 5.04
C VAL A 100 -11.03 5.07 6.51
N ASN A 101 -12.00 5.81 7.04
CA ASN A 101 -12.53 5.64 8.38
C ASN A 101 -14.04 5.41 8.36
N LEU A 102 -14.58 4.87 9.45
CA LEU A 102 -16.01 4.64 9.66
C LEU A 102 -16.60 5.73 10.54
N ASN A 103 -17.65 6.38 10.06
CA ASN A 103 -18.48 7.22 10.90
C ASN A 103 -19.47 6.34 11.68
N SER A 104 -19.28 6.28 13.00
CA SER A 104 -20.03 5.37 13.88
C SER A 104 -21.51 5.74 14.04
N ARG A 105 -21.93 6.94 13.62
CA ARG A 105 -23.31 7.43 13.77
C ARG A 105 -24.22 7.01 12.61
N ASN A 106 -23.70 7.05 11.39
CA ASN A 106 -24.48 6.84 10.16
C ASN A 106 -23.92 5.70 9.29
N PHE A 107 -22.85 5.03 9.73
CA PHE A 107 -22.20 3.92 9.03
C PHE A 107 -21.67 4.25 7.63
N THR A 108 -21.32 5.52 7.38
CA THR A 108 -20.64 5.96 6.15
C THR A 108 -19.13 5.93 6.30
N PHE A 109 -18.43 6.02 5.16
CA PHE A 109 -16.96 6.08 5.15
C PHE A 109 -16.49 7.48 4.80
N ASP A 110 -15.57 8.03 5.61
CA ASP A 110 -14.97 9.34 5.40
C ASP A 110 -13.44 9.24 5.27
N ALA A 111 -12.82 10.33 4.83
CA ALA A 111 -11.37 10.45 4.71
C ALA A 111 -10.77 11.06 5.99
N GLY A 112 -9.92 10.31 6.68
CA GLY A 112 -9.26 10.76 7.90
C GLY A 112 -7.79 11.09 7.70
N LEU A 113 -7.34 12.26 8.16
CA LEU A 113 -5.93 12.67 8.10
C LEU A 113 -5.11 11.93 9.16
N VAL A 114 -3.99 11.33 8.75
CA VAL A 114 -3.14 10.48 9.57
C VAL A 114 -2.00 11.27 10.23
N SER A 115 -1.73 10.95 11.50
CA SER A 115 -0.42 11.10 12.16
C SER A 115 0.06 9.72 12.61
N THR A 116 1.33 9.41 12.41
CA THR A 116 1.88 8.06 12.59
C THR A 116 2.70 7.95 13.88
N PHE A 117 2.62 6.79 14.53
CA PHE A 117 3.33 6.49 15.77
C PHE A 117 3.91 5.08 15.71
N ARG A 118 5.02 4.87 16.44
CA ARG A 118 5.59 3.55 16.66
C ARG A 118 6.06 3.40 18.10
N HIS A 119 5.92 2.20 18.64
CA HIS A 119 6.33 1.84 20.00
C HIS A 119 7.08 0.51 19.96
N LEU A 120 7.90 0.25 20.98
CA LEU A 120 8.53 -1.06 21.15
C LEU A 120 7.43 -2.12 21.32
N ALA A 121 7.60 -3.25 20.64
CA ALA A 121 6.66 -4.35 20.75
C ALA A 121 6.72 -4.95 22.17
N PRO A 122 5.57 -5.18 22.84
CA PRO A 122 5.56 -5.95 24.07
C PRO A 122 6.00 -7.40 23.80
N PRO A 123 6.35 -8.20 24.82
CA PRO A 123 6.71 -9.60 24.61
C PRO A 123 5.61 -10.43 23.93
N TYR A 124 4.35 -10.05 24.15
CA TYR A 124 3.19 -10.73 23.59
C TYR A 124 2.23 -9.77 22.90
N ILE A 125 1.72 -10.22 21.75
CA ILE A 125 0.64 -9.57 20.99
C ILE A 125 -0.51 -10.55 20.81
N TYR A 126 -1.68 -10.04 20.43
CA TYR A 126 -2.91 -10.80 20.35
C TYR A 126 -3.41 -10.80 18.91
N ARG A 127 -3.60 -12.00 18.36
CA ARG A 127 -4.22 -12.19 17.04
C ARG A 127 -5.70 -12.43 17.22
N VAL A 128 -6.52 -11.53 16.68
CA VAL A 128 -7.97 -11.66 16.64
C VAL A 128 -8.37 -12.16 15.26
N ARG A 129 -9.12 -13.26 15.19
CA ARG A 129 -9.61 -13.83 13.93
C ARG A 129 -11.12 -13.70 13.82
N THR A 130 -11.57 -13.34 12.63
CA THR A 130 -12.97 -13.41 12.18
C THR A 130 -13.10 -14.43 11.04
N PRO A 131 -14.32 -14.75 10.57
CA PRO A 131 -14.48 -15.56 9.37
C PRO A 131 -13.87 -14.98 8.08
N LEU A 132 -13.73 -13.66 7.97
CA LEU A 132 -13.25 -13.00 6.73
C LEU A 132 -11.78 -12.58 6.83
N SER A 133 -11.36 -12.09 7.98
CA SER A 133 -10.02 -11.54 8.15
C SER A 133 -9.50 -11.68 9.57
N ASP A 134 -8.24 -11.31 9.76
CA ASP A 134 -7.53 -11.30 11.02
C ASP A 134 -6.67 -10.03 11.17
N PHE A 135 -6.44 -9.65 12.41
CA PHE A 135 -5.50 -8.59 12.76
C PHE A 135 -4.72 -8.95 14.01
N VAL A 136 -3.57 -8.30 14.19
CA VAL A 136 -2.67 -8.52 15.32
C VAL A 136 -2.40 -7.18 15.99
N ALA A 137 -2.65 -7.12 17.29
CA ALA A 137 -2.56 -5.88 18.06
C ALA A 137 -2.02 -6.15 19.48
N THR A 138 -1.60 -5.09 20.16
CA THR A 138 -1.25 -5.13 21.58
C THR A 138 -2.49 -5.38 22.46
N GLU A 139 -2.27 -5.88 23.68
CA GLU A 139 -3.32 -6.25 24.63
C GLU A 139 -4.39 -5.17 24.85
N ASN A 140 -3.94 -3.93 25.03
CA ASN A 140 -4.79 -2.80 25.38
C ASN A 140 -5.24 -2.01 24.13
N HIS A 141 -4.91 -2.47 22.91
CA HIS A 141 -5.37 -1.80 21.69
C HIS A 141 -6.90 -1.87 21.62
N LYS A 142 -7.55 -0.80 21.16
CA LYS A 142 -9.01 -0.77 21.05
C LYS A 142 -9.45 -1.17 19.64
N THR A 143 -10.51 -1.95 19.58
CA THR A 143 -11.23 -2.24 18.33
C THR A 143 -12.66 -1.75 18.44
N LEU A 144 -13.31 -1.56 17.30
CA LEU A 144 -14.74 -1.28 17.25
C LEU A 144 -15.53 -2.58 17.41
N VAL A 145 -16.56 -2.57 18.25
CA VAL A 145 -17.51 -3.66 18.46
C VAL A 145 -18.95 -3.14 18.30
N TYR A 146 -19.82 -3.92 17.71
CA TYR A 146 -21.25 -3.60 17.62
C TYR A 146 -22.02 -4.30 18.74
N GLU A 147 -22.61 -3.50 19.63
CA GLU A 147 -23.32 -3.98 20.82
C GLU A 147 -24.58 -3.13 21.05
N LYS A 148 -25.74 -3.78 21.25
CA LYS A 148 -27.02 -3.13 21.57
C LYS A 148 -27.41 -2.01 20.58
N GLY A 149 -27.18 -2.22 19.28
CA GLY A 149 -27.58 -1.27 18.24
C GLY A 149 -26.57 -0.16 17.93
N ALA A 150 -25.42 -0.13 18.61
CA ALA A 150 -24.43 0.92 18.46
C ALA A 150 -23.00 0.37 18.32
N ILE A 151 -22.12 1.13 17.67
CA ILE A 151 -20.68 0.88 17.65
C ILE A 151 -20.07 1.44 18.94
N LYS A 152 -19.30 0.61 19.63
CA LYS A 152 -18.54 0.94 20.84
C LYS A 152 -17.08 0.55 20.67
N GLU A 153 -16.24 1.09 21.53
CA GLU A 153 -14.83 0.69 21.64
C GLU A 153 -14.67 -0.43 22.67
N LYS A 154 -13.80 -1.40 22.37
CA LYS A 154 -13.43 -2.46 23.31
C LYS A 154 -11.95 -2.78 23.17
N GLU A 155 -11.24 -2.89 24.28
CA GLU A 155 -9.83 -3.32 24.31
C GLU A 155 -9.71 -4.81 23.91
N ILE A 156 -8.57 -5.21 23.34
CA ILE A 156 -8.38 -6.61 22.89
C ILE A 156 -8.48 -7.60 24.06
N ASN A 157 -7.93 -7.29 25.23
CA ASN A 157 -8.05 -8.14 26.42
C ASN A 157 -9.49 -8.33 26.93
N LYS A 158 -10.39 -7.40 26.63
CA LYS A 158 -11.81 -7.47 27.00
C LYS A 158 -12.66 -8.14 25.92
N LEU A 159 -12.12 -8.33 24.72
CA LEU A 159 -12.82 -8.94 23.60
C LEU A 159 -13.12 -10.42 23.90
N THR A 160 -14.30 -10.88 23.53
CA THR A 160 -14.73 -12.26 23.74
C THR A 160 -15.14 -12.91 22.43
N LYS A 161 -15.08 -14.25 22.38
CA LYS A 161 -15.58 -15.01 21.24
C LYS A 161 -17.07 -14.73 21.05
N GLY A 162 -17.45 -14.32 19.85
CA GLY A 162 -18.83 -13.94 19.53
C GLY A 162 -19.09 -12.44 19.46
N ASP A 163 -18.20 -11.60 20.00
CA ASP A 163 -18.26 -10.15 19.77
C ASP A 163 -18.34 -9.85 18.26
N LEU A 164 -19.12 -8.84 17.88
CA LEU A 164 -19.39 -8.49 16.49
C LEU A 164 -18.51 -7.31 16.08
N LEU A 165 -17.60 -7.54 15.15
CA LEU A 165 -16.76 -6.47 14.59
C LEU A 165 -17.41 -5.90 13.32
N PRO A 166 -17.46 -4.57 13.13
CA PRO A 166 -17.89 -3.96 11.89
C PRO A 166 -16.78 -4.07 10.84
N LEU A 167 -17.12 -4.60 9.67
CA LEU A 167 -16.26 -4.70 8.50
C LEU A 167 -16.95 -3.99 7.31
N PRO A 168 -16.20 -3.43 6.36
CA PRO A 168 -16.78 -2.87 5.14
C PRO A 168 -17.42 -3.96 4.26
N ARG A 169 -18.59 -3.64 3.70
CA ARG A 169 -19.28 -4.42 2.66
C ARG A 169 -18.78 -4.03 1.26
N LYS A 170 -18.70 -2.73 1.01
CA LYS A 170 -18.27 -2.14 -0.25
C LYS A 170 -17.58 -0.81 -0.01
N ILE A 171 -16.46 -0.56 -0.69
CA ILE A 171 -15.70 0.70 -0.57
C ILE A 171 -15.73 1.42 -1.91
N ASN A 172 -15.99 2.71 -1.91
CA ASN A 172 -15.94 3.54 -3.12
C ASN A 172 -14.73 4.46 -3.06
N ILE A 173 -14.03 4.63 -4.18
CA ILE A 173 -12.90 5.56 -4.31
C ILE A 173 -13.33 6.70 -5.22
N VAL A 174 -13.42 7.92 -4.66
CA VAL A 174 -14.02 9.09 -5.33
C VAL A 174 -13.10 9.68 -6.41
N ASN A 175 -11.77 9.46 -6.34
CA ASN A 175 -10.78 10.04 -7.25
C ASN A 175 -9.81 8.98 -7.81
N SER A 176 -10.34 8.00 -8.53
CA SER A 176 -9.51 6.99 -9.18
C SER A 176 -8.61 7.62 -10.27
N THR A 177 -7.36 7.18 -10.37
CA THR A 177 -6.36 7.75 -11.29
C THR A 177 -5.59 6.65 -12.02
N PRO A 178 -5.35 6.79 -13.34
CA PRO A 178 -4.45 5.90 -14.07
C PRO A 178 -3.02 5.95 -13.51
N ILE A 179 -2.30 4.83 -13.58
CA ILE A 179 -0.88 4.76 -13.24
C ILE A 179 -0.06 5.26 -14.43
N SER A 180 0.92 6.12 -14.17
CA SER A 180 1.90 6.54 -15.18
C SER A 180 3.15 5.67 -15.16
N PHE A 181 3.69 5.40 -16.33
CA PHE A 181 4.85 4.55 -16.54
C PHE A 181 6.03 5.33 -17.10
N VAL A 182 7.21 5.01 -16.58
CA VAL A 182 8.51 5.51 -17.05
C VAL A 182 8.76 4.97 -18.45
N SER A 183 9.16 5.87 -19.35
CA SER A 183 9.54 5.51 -20.71
C SER A 183 10.93 4.88 -20.74
N VAL A 184 11.10 3.83 -21.54
CA VAL A 184 12.39 3.18 -21.77
C VAL A 184 12.78 3.40 -23.24
N PRO A 185 14.05 3.73 -23.54
CA PRO A 185 14.50 3.92 -24.91
C PRO A 185 14.37 2.63 -25.72
N TYR A 186 13.91 2.74 -26.96
CA TYR A 186 13.85 1.62 -27.90
C TYR A 186 14.27 2.07 -29.30
N LYS A 187 14.75 1.11 -30.11
CA LYS A 187 15.20 1.37 -31.48
C LYS A 187 14.14 0.95 -32.49
N ARG A 188 13.89 1.81 -33.48
CA ARG A 188 13.02 1.57 -34.64
C ARG A 188 13.83 1.62 -35.92
N TYR A 189 13.38 0.84 -36.90
CA TYR A 189 14.04 0.70 -38.19
C TYR A 189 13.07 0.92 -39.35
N TYR A 190 13.51 1.57 -40.40
CA TYR A 190 12.70 1.90 -41.56
C TYR A 190 13.36 1.38 -42.82
N ALA A 191 12.54 0.86 -43.73
CA ALA A 191 12.91 0.69 -45.13
C ALA A 191 12.49 1.94 -45.90
N PHE A 192 13.19 2.28 -46.98
CA PHE A 192 12.72 3.32 -47.88
C PHE A 192 11.64 2.77 -48.82
N ASN A 193 10.67 3.59 -49.18
CA ASN A 193 9.94 3.39 -50.43
C ASN A 193 10.68 4.12 -51.57
N GLU A 194 10.24 3.92 -52.81
CA GLU A 194 10.91 4.44 -54.00
C GLU A 194 11.16 5.97 -53.92
N ALA A 195 10.10 6.75 -53.69
CA ALA A 195 10.19 8.20 -53.53
C ALA A 195 11.12 8.64 -52.38
N GLY A 196 11.08 7.92 -51.26
CA GLY A 196 11.90 8.23 -50.09
C GLY A 196 13.38 7.93 -50.27
N TYR A 197 13.70 6.85 -51.00
CA TYR A 197 15.06 6.50 -51.36
C TYR A 197 15.65 7.55 -52.30
N ASP A 198 14.93 7.90 -53.37
CA ASP A 198 15.38 8.89 -54.35
C ASP A 198 15.61 10.26 -53.69
N PHE A 199 14.67 10.67 -52.83
CA PHE A 199 14.78 11.92 -52.07
C PHE A 199 16.05 11.99 -51.23
N LEU A 200 16.29 10.96 -50.39
CA LEU A 200 17.45 10.97 -49.50
C LEU A 200 18.76 10.78 -50.25
N LYS A 201 18.77 9.95 -51.30
CA LYS A 201 19.94 9.75 -52.15
C LYS A 201 20.37 11.06 -52.80
N GLN A 202 19.43 11.78 -53.41
CA GLN A 202 19.71 13.08 -54.03
C GLN A 202 20.22 14.10 -53.00
N LYS A 203 19.58 14.19 -51.83
CA LYS A 203 20.00 15.10 -50.76
C LYS A 203 21.40 14.76 -50.24
N ILE A 204 21.72 13.49 -50.01
CA ILE A 204 23.05 13.06 -49.54
C ILE A 204 24.12 13.36 -50.58
N GLN A 205 23.86 13.10 -51.86
CA GLN A 205 24.82 13.36 -52.96
C GLN A 205 25.05 14.86 -53.21
N SER A 206 24.15 15.72 -52.74
CA SER A 206 24.26 17.18 -52.87
C SER A 206 25.27 17.81 -51.92
N TYR A 207 25.81 17.06 -50.95
CA TYR A 207 26.78 17.56 -49.97
C TYR A 207 27.96 16.59 -49.80
N PRO A 208 29.17 17.08 -49.45
CA PRO A 208 30.26 16.20 -49.07
C PRO A 208 29.88 15.33 -47.86
N THR A 209 30.05 14.01 -47.97
CA THR A 209 29.70 13.04 -46.93
C THR A 209 30.35 13.35 -45.59
N ALA A 210 31.60 13.85 -45.61
CA ALA A 210 32.34 14.27 -44.42
C ALA A 210 31.66 15.45 -43.68
N LEU A 211 31.06 16.38 -44.42
CA LEU A 211 30.33 17.51 -43.83
C LEU A 211 29.05 17.04 -43.15
N ILE A 212 28.28 16.15 -43.80
CA ILE A 212 27.06 15.58 -43.21
C ILE A 212 27.43 14.83 -41.92
N ALA A 213 28.46 13.98 -41.97
CA ALA A 213 28.88 13.20 -40.82
C ALA A 213 29.32 14.09 -39.65
N ALA A 214 30.11 15.12 -39.90
CA ALA A 214 30.57 16.06 -38.88
C ALA A 214 29.41 16.86 -38.23
N ARG A 215 28.38 17.22 -39.00
CA ARG A 215 27.25 18.03 -38.50
C ARG A 215 26.13 17.23 -37.85
N THR A 216 25.95 15.96 -38.23
CA THR A 216 24.85 15.11 -37.74
C THR A 216 25.27 14.09 -36.71
N GLY A 217 26.55 13.73 -36.67
CA GLY A 217 27.05 12.57 -35.91
C GLY A 217 26.75 11.22 -36.58
N VAL A 218 26.16 11.22 -37.78
CA VAL A 218 25.87 10.01 -38.57
C VAL A 218 27.11 9.61 -39.36
N SER A 219 27.64 8.40 -39.14
CA SER A 219 28.90 7.98 -39.79
C SER A 219 28.82 7.95 -41.33
N SER A 220 29.94 8.24 -42.00
CA SER A 220 30.04 8.15 -43.47
C SER A 220 29.70 6.77 -44.03
N ALA A 221 30.03 5.70 -43.29
CA ALA A 221 29.64 4.34 -43.65
C ALA A 221 28.11 4.18 -43.67
N TYR A 222 27.41 4.71 -42.67
CA TYR A 222 25.95 4.67 -42.61
C TYR A 222 25.30 5.41 -43.77
N LEU A 223 25.86 6.55 -44.19
CA LEU A 223 25.43 7.29 -45.37
C LEU A 223 25.62 6.47 -46.66
N GLY A 224 26.76 5.78 -46.79
CA GLY A 224 27.01 4.86 -47.91
C GLY A 224 25.95 3.77 -48.04
N HIS A 225 25.57 3.15 -46.93
CA HIS A 225 24.49 2.16 -46.90
C HIS A 225 23.14 2.75 -47.30
N ILE A 226 22.82 4.00 -46.92
CA ILE A 226 21.58 4.66 -47.38
C ILE A 226 21.58 4.80 -48.90
N VAL A 227 22.69 5.25 -49.48
CA VAL A 227 22.83 5.43 -50.94
C VAL A 227 22.75 4.09 -51.69
N GLN A 228 23.18 3.00 -51.05
CA GLN A 228 23.07 1.63 -51.58
C GLN A 228 21.71 0.98 -51.32
N ASN A 229 20.93 1.50 -50.36
CA ASN A 229 19.65 0.95 -49.89
C ASN A 229 19.70 -0.56 -49.60
N ASP A 230 20.76 -1.01 -48.93
CA ASP A 230 21.08 -2.43 -48.74
C ASP A 230 20.52 -3.03 -47.44
N ARG A 231 19.89 -2.21 -46.59
CA ARG A 231 19.41 -2.61 -45.26
C ARG A 231 18.30 -1.70 -44.74
N ASN A 232 17.83 -1.99 -43.52
CA ASN A 232 16.91 -1.10 -42.80
C ASN A 232 17.68 -0.07 -41.96
N PHE A 233 17.13 1.13 -41.85
CA PHE A 233 17.81 2.30 -41.27
C PHE A 233 17.16 2.74 -39.96
N ARG A 234 17.99 3.09 -38.97
CA ARG A 234 17.55 3.50 -37.64
C ARG A 234 16.86 4.86 -37.62
N GLU A 235 15.76 4.94 -36.89
CA GLU A 235 14.94 6.16 -36.73
C GLU A 235 15.75 7.37 -36.23
N ASP A 236 16.59 7.20 -35.21
CA ASP A 236 17.35 8.30 -34.60
C ASP A 236 18.37 8.91 -35.56
N GLN A 237 19.05 8.08 -36.35
CA GLN A 237 19.99 8.53 -37.37
C GLN A 237 19.24 9.21 -38.53
N LEU A 238 18.08 8.67 -38.94
CA LEU A 238 17.25 9.31 -39.96
C LEU A 238 16.72 10.67 -39.49
N GLN A 239 16.30 10.81 -38.23
CA GLN A 239 15.87 12.09 -37.67
C GLN A 239 16.98 13.15 -37.74
N GLN A 240 18.22 12.78 -37.42
CA GLN A 240 19.38 13.66 -37.56
C GLN A 240 19.61 14.10 -39.02
N LEU A 241 19.48 13.17 -39.97
CA LEU A 241 19.65 13.48 -41.41
C LEU A 241 18.54 14.40 -41.94
N TYR A 242 17.27 14.08 -41.67
CA TYR A 242 16.16 14.94 -42.07
C TYR A 242 16.31 16.35 -41.46
N GLY A 243 16.68 16.44 -40.18
CA GLY A 243 16.95 17.72 -39.52
C GLY A 243 18.07 18.52 -40.20
N PHE A 244 19.16 17.87 -40.60
CA PHE A 244 20.26 18.52 -41.34
C PHE A 244 19.81 19.09 -42.69
N PHE A 245 18.91 18.38 -43.40
CA PHE A 245 18.37 18.86 -44.67
C PHE A 245 17.26 19.92 -44.52
N GLY A 246 16.96 20.36 -43.29
CA GLY A 246 15.89 21.34 -43.01
C GLY A 246 14.49 20.74 -43.01
N GLU A 247 14.38 19.41 -42.93
CA GLU A 247 13.16 18.66 -43.17
C GLU A 247 12.58 18.09 -41.88
N LYS A 248 11.26 18.11 -41.73
CA LYS A 248 10.58 17.51 -40.56
C LYS A 248 10.39 16.01 -40.75
N PHE A 249 11.09 15.20 -39.95
CA PHE A 249 10.95 13.73 -39.98
C PHE A 249 9.50 13.27 -39.80
N SER A 250 8.71 13.93 -38.94
CA SER A 250 7.32 13.52 -38.65
C SER A 250 6.36 13.64 -39.85
N SER A 251 6.58 14.57 -40.77
CA SER A 251 5.73 14.77 -41.95
C SER A 251 6.16 13.87 -43.10
N LEU A 252 7.47 13.72 -43.32
CA LEU A 252 8.01 13.00 -44.47
C LEU A 252 8.20 11.51 -44.23
N SER A 253 8.42 11.07 -42.99
CA SER A 253 8.57 9.64 -42.68
C SER A 253 7.38 8.81 -43.18
N LYS A 254 6.15 9.32 -43.07
CA LYS A 254 4.95 8.62 -43.57
C LYS A 254 4.93 8.49 -45.10
N LYS A 255 5.55 9.43 -45.81
CA LYS A 255 5.59 9.48 -47.27
C LYS A 255 6.80 8.73 -47.85
N HIS A 256 7.90 8.68 -47.12
CA HIS A 256 9.21 8.21 -47.61
C HIS A 256 9.66 6.88 -47.00
N LEU A 257 9.08 6.48 -45.86
CA LEU A 257 9.57 5.36 -45.06
C LEU A 257 8.48 4.35 -44.78
N LYS A 258 8.86 3.07 -44.82
CA LYS A 258 8.05 1.94 -44.40
C LYS A 258 8.57 1.39 -43.06
N PRO A 259 7.78 1.48 -41.97
CA PRO A 259 8.10 0.82 -40.71
C PRO A 259 8.41 -0.67 -40.90
N THR A 260 9.59 -1.11 -40.48
CA THR A 260 10.03 -2.51 -40.63
C THR A 260 10.49 -3.10 -39.31
N ASN A 261 9.93 -4.24 -38.93
CA ASN A 261 10.39 -5.01 -37.78
C ASN A 261 11.68 -5.76 -38.16
N THR A 262 12.71 -5.63 -37.34
CA THR A 262 14.00 -6.34 -37.50
C THR A 262 14.32 -7.12 -36.24
N ILE A 263 15.36 -7.95 -36.29
CA ILE A 263 15.92 -8.62 -35.11
C ILE A 263 16.45 -7.61 -34.07
N HIS A 264 16.81 -6.40 -34.49
CA HIS A 264 17.40 -5.35 -33.64
C HIS A 264 16.41 -4.27 -33.17
N GLY A 265 15.20 -4.24 -33.74
CA GLY A 265 14.19 -3.26 -33.38
C GLY A 265 12.82 -3.58 -33.99
N LYS A 266 11.80 -3.57 -33.13
CA LYS A 266 10.40 -3.76 -33.50
C LYS A 266 9.64 -2.46 -33.26
N PHE A 267 8.57 -2.20 -34.03
CA PHE A 267 7.63 -1.10 -33.78
C PHE A 267 6.74 -1.42 -32.58
N ILE A 268 7.37 -1.47 -31.42
CA ILE A 268 6.73 -1.67 -30.14
C ILE A 268 5.96 -0.41 -29.73
N ARG A 269 4.82 -0.63 -29.09
CA ARG A 269 4.01 0.40 -28.44
C ARG A 269 4.16 0.26 -26.93
N LEU A 270 5.05 1.04 -26.33
CA LEU A 270 5.20 1.09 -24.88
C LEU A 270 4.22 2.12 -24.28
N PRO A 271 3.33 1.71 -23.38
CA PRO A 271 2.32 2.60 -22.81
C PRO A 271 2.94 3.57 -21.80
N LYS A 272 2.41 4.80 -21.76
CA LYS A 272 2.75 5.82 -20.75
C LYS A 272 1.77 5.87 -19.58
N LEU A 273 0.57 5.34 -19.78
CA LEU A 273 -0.53 5.31 -18.82
C LEU A 273 -1.15 3.92 -18.78
N SER A 274 -1.80 3.59 -17.67
CA SER A 274 -2.55 2.34 -17.52
C SER A 274 -3.83 2.33 -18.38
N SER A 275 -4.16 1.14 -18.88
CA SER A 275 -5.38 0.80 -19.60
C SER A 275 -5.87 -0.55 -19.09
N SER A 276 -7.14 -0.88 -19.31
CA SER A 276 -7.71 -2.16 -18.84
C SER A 276 -6.97 -3.36 -19.46
N SER A 277 -6.67 -3.32 -20.76
CA SER A 277 -5.87 -4.36 -21.44
C SER A 277 -4.46 -4.52 -20.82
N LEU A 278 -3.76 -3.39 -20.60
CA LEU A 278 -2.45 -3.42 -19.96
C LEU A 278 -2.54 -3.98 -18.54
N MET A 279 -3.53 -3.57 -17.77
CA MET A 279 -3.71 -4.02 -16.38
C MET A 279 -4.01 -5.50 -16.29
N GLN A 280 -4.79 -6.06 -17.22
CA GLN A 280 -4.97 -7.51 -17.29
C GLN A 280 -3.66 -8.25 -17.54
N ILE A 281 -2.85 -7.78 -18.48
CA ILE A 281 -1.51 -8.35 -18.76
C ILE A 281 -0.62 -8.27 -17.51
N LEU A 282 -0.60 -7.12 -16.83
CA LEU A 282 0.21 -6.94 -15.61
C LEU A 282 -0.30 -7.78 -14.43
N GLY A 283 -1.62 -7.96 -14.30
CA GLY A 283 -2.22 -8.81 -13.28
C GLY A 283 -1.77 -10.26 -13.44
N TYR A 284 -1.86 -10.79 -14.66
CA TYR A 284 -1.35 -12.13 -14.95
C TYR A 284 0.16 -12.20 -14.72
N PHE A 285 0.91 -11.19 -15.17
CA PHE A 285 2.35 -11.14 -14.98
C PHE A 285 2.77 -11.20 -13.51
N ILE A 286 2.02 -10.59 -12.60
CA ILE A 286 2.28 -10.63 -11.15
C ILE A 286 2.01 -12.03 -10.55
N GLY A 287 1.10 -12.81 -11.14
CA GLY A 287 0.86 -14.19 -10.76
C GLY A 287 1.95 -15.12 -11.30
N ASP A 288 1.91 -15.39 -12.61
CA ASP A 288 2.73 -16.44 -13.27
C ASP A 288 3.66 -15.90 -14.37
N GLY A 289 3.89 -14.58 -14.38
CA GLY A 289 4.78 -13.94 -15.37
C GLY A 289 6.26 -14.01 -14.98
N TYR A 290 7.10 -14.08 -16.01
CA TYR A 290 8.54 -13.94 -15.86
C TYR A 290 9.11 -12.97 -16.90
N ALA A 291 9.92 -12.02 -16.44
CA ALA A 291 10.66 -11.10 -17.29
C ALA A 291 12.15 -11.45 -17.29
N GLY A 292 12.59 -12.21 -18.30
CA GLY A 292 14.01 -12.47 -18.56
C GLY A 292 14.67 -11.28 -19.25
N GLU A 293 15.94 -11.36 -19.61
CA GLU A 293 16.66 -10.21 -20.21
C GLU A 293 16.11 -9.79 -21.60
N ARG A 294 15.72 -10.77 -22.42
CA ARG A 294 15.34 -10.59 -23.83
C ARG A 294 13.92 -11.04 -24.14
N SER A 295 13.24 -11.69 -23.20
CA SER A 295 11.90 -12.21 -23.41
C SER A 295 11.02 -12.10 -22.18
N LEU A 296 9.73 -12.07 -22.45
CA LEU A 296 8.67 -12.21 -21.47
C LEU A 296 8.03 -13.59 -21.61
N ARG A 297 7.70 -14.21 -20.48
CA ARG A 297 7.15 -15.56 -20.45
C ARG A 297 5.93 -15.61 -19.54
N PHE A 298 4.90 -16.30 -20.02
CA PHE A 298 3.67 -16.59 -19.27
C PHE A 298 3.43 -18.09 -19.34
N LYS A 299 3.17 -18.72 -18.20
CA LYS A 299 2.98 -20.16 -18.08
C LYS A 299 1.54 -20.47 -17.71
N ASP A 300 0.91 -21.38 -18.44
CA ASP A 300 -0.44 -21.87 -18.13
C ASP A 300 -0.61 -23.33 -18.57
N CYS A 301 -1.50 -24.08 -17.93
CA CYS A 301 -1.93 -25.38 -18.44
C CYS A 301 -3.04 -25.25 -19.50
N GLU A 302 -3.69 -24.10 -19.58
CA GLU A 302 -4.85 -23.87 -20.43
C GLU A 302 -4.48 -23.04 -21.69
N ASP A 303 -4.59 -23.68 -22.85
CA ASP A 303 -4.21 -23.08 -24.14
C ASP A 303 -5.05 -21.85 -24.52
N GLU A 304 -6.33 -21.87 -24.14
CA GLU A 304 -7.26 -20.78 -24.39
C GLU A 304 -6.83 -19.51 -23.67
N THR A 305 -6.42 -19.63 -22.40
CA THR A 305 -5.92 -18.50 -21.61
C THR A 305 -4.68 -17.89 -22.27
N LEU A 306 -3.67 -18.70 -22.63
CA LEU A 306 -2.48 -18.19 -23.32
C LEU A 306 -2.81 -17.54 -24.67
N THR A 307 -3.82 -18.04 -25.39
CA THR A 307 -4.28 -17.44 -26.65
C THR A 307 -4.89 -16.07 -26.44
N VAL A 308 -5.69 -15.86 -25.38
CA VAL A 308 -6.21 -14.56 -24.99
C VAL A 308 -5.07 -13.59 -24.69
N TYR A 309 -4.08 -13.98 -23.88
CA TYR A 309 -2.94 -13.12 -23.54
C TYR A 309 -2.03 -12.84 -24.73
N LYS A 310 -1.85 -13.79 -25.65
CA LYS A 310 -1.14 -13.57 -26.91
C LYS A 310 -1.80 -12.46 -27.72
N LYS A 311 -3.13 -12.46 -27.83
CA LYS A 311 -3.89 -11.41 -28.52
C LYS A 311 -3.78 -10.06 -27.79
N LEU A 312 -3.99 -10.04 -26.47
CA LEU A 312 -3.89 -8.81 -25.66
C LEU A 312 -2.51 -8.16 -25.81
N ILE A 313 -1.43 -8.95 -25.78
CA ILE A 313 -0.06 -8.44 -25.96
C ILE A 313 0.16 -7.91 -27.38
N LYS A 314 -0.37 -8.59 -28.39
CA LYS A 314 -0.30 -8.12 -29.78
C LYS A 314 -0.99 -6.77 -29.92
N ASP A 315 -2.20 -6.63 -29.38
CA ASP A 315 -2.98 -5.40 -29.48
C ASP A 315 -2.35 -4.25 -28.67
N GLN A 316 -1.88 -4.55 -27.45
CA GLN A 316 -1.33 -3.56 -26.52
C GLN A 316 0.08 -3.09 -26.91
N PHE A 317 0.95 -4.01 -27.33
CA PHE A 317 2.38 -3.73 -27.56
C PHE A 317 2.82 -3.83 -29.01
N ASN A 318 1.96 -4.34 -29.91
CA ASN A 318 2.30 -4.69 -31.29
C ASN A 318 3.43 -5.73 -31.39
N LEU A 319 3.38 -6.75 -30.53
CA LEU A 319 4.35 -7.83 -30.48
C LEU A 319 3.67 -9.19 -30.62
N ASP A 320 4.23 -10.03 -31.47
CA ASP A 320 3.82 -11.43 -31.59
C ASP A 320 4.46 -12.30 -30.52
N GLY A 321 3.69 -13.28 -30.02
CA GLY A 321 4.14 -14.30 -29.07
C GLY A 321 4.05 -15.71 -29.65
N ARG A 322 4.95 -16.59 -29.22
CA ARG A 322 4.95 -18.02 -29.56
C ARG A 322 4.46 -18.82 -28.36
N ILE A 323 3.52 -19.73 -28.59
CA ILE A 323 3.10 -20.72 -27.59
C ILE A 323 3.85 -22.02 -27.88
N ALA A 324 4.46 -22.61 -26.86
CA ALA A 324 5.16 -23.89 -26.94
C ALA A 324 4.83 -24.76 -25.72
N LEU A 325 4.84 -26.08 -25.88
CA LEU A 325 4.78 -27.02 -24.76
C LEU A 325 6.10 -26.95 -23.97
N MET A 326 6.00 -27.00 -22.64
CA MET A 326 7.17 -27.13 -21.78
C MET A 326 7.60 -28.61 -21.71
N ASN A 327 8.91 -28.84 -21.64
CA ASN A 327 9.43 -30.18 -21.38
C ASN A 327 8.96 -30.65 -19.99
N ASP A 328 8.64 -31.94 -19.88
CA ASP A 328 8.33 -32.64 -18.62
C ASP A 328 7.13 -32.11 -17.82
N THR A 329 6.27 -31.30 -18.45
CA THR A 329 5.03 -30.82 -17.81
C THR A 329 3.88 -30.71 -18.83
N ALA A 330 2.64 -30.78 -18.35
CA ALA A 330 1.46 -30.48 -19.18
C ALA A 330 1.27 -28.96 -19.44
N ALA A 331 2.15 -28.12 -18.89
CA ALA A 331 2.05 -26.67 -19.04
C ALA A 331 2.61 -26.20 -20.39
N LYS A 332 2.00 -25.14 -20.89
CA LYS A 332 2.44 -24.40 -22.07
C LYS A 332 3.05 -23.07 -21.65
N LEU A 333 3.93 -22.56 -22.50
CA LEU A 333 4.64 -21.31 -22.32
C LEU A 333 4.32 -20.38 -23.49
N LEU A 334 3.79 -19.21 -23.20
CA LEU A 334 3.73 -18.09 -24.13
C LEU A 334 5.00 -17.24 -23.97
N GLU A 335 5.85 -17.21 -24.99
CA GLU A 335 7.08 -16.43 -25.01
C GLU A 335 7.00 -15.24 -25.99
N ILE A 336 7.39 -14.06 -25.51
CA ILE A 336 7.38 -12.79 -26.23
C ILE A 336 8.80 -12.27 -26.29
N ASN A 337 9.42 -12.37 -27.46
CA ASN A 337 10.80 -11.93 -27.66
C ASN A 337 10.86 -10.41 -27.89
N SER A 338 11.24 -9.67 -26.84
CA SER A 338 11.44 -8.22 -26.86
C SER A 338 12.25 -7.75 -25.64
N THR A 339 13.51 -7.35 -25.88
CA THR A 339 14.37 -6.72 -24.86
C THR A 339 13.75 -5.44 -24.31
N TYR A 340 13.14 -4.61 -25.17
CA TYR A 340 12.55 -3.34 -24.75
C TYR A 340 11.32 -3.53 -23.85
N LEU A 341 10.45 -4.52 -24.15
CA LEU A 341 9.30 -4.81 -23.30
C LEU A 341 9.75 -5.38 -21.95
N SER A 342 10.71 -6.31 -21.97
CA SER A 342 11.30 -6.84 -20.74
C SER A 342 11.90 -5.74 -19.87
N GLN A 343 12.69 -4.84 -20.46
CA GLN A 343 13.30 -3.72 -19.74
C GLN A 343 12.23 -2.77 -19.19
N TRP A 344 11.20 -2.47 -19.98
CA TRP A 344 10.08 -1.64 -19.55
C TRP A 344 9.34 -2.23 -18.36
N LEU A 345 9.06 -3.54 -18.35
CA LEU A 345 8.45 -4.23 -17.22
C LEU A 345 9.37 -4.29 -16.00
N ARG A 346 10.67 -4.51 -16.22
CA ARG A 346 11.63 -4.50 -15.11
C ARG A 346 11.68 -3.15 -14.44
N GLU A 347 11.74 -2.06 -15.19
CA GLU A 347 11.81 -0.71 -14.63
C GLU A 347 10.49 -0.27 -13.97
N ASN A 348 9.34 -0.62 -14.55
CA ASN A 348 8.04 -0.13 -14.09
C ASN A 348 7.33 -1.04 -13.07
N VAL A 349 7.67 -2.33 -13.04
CA VAL A 349 6.94 -3.33 -12.25
C VAL A 349 7.89 -4.12 -11.36
N VAL A 350 8.94 -4.74 -11.90
CA VAL A 350 9.78 -5.69 -11.13
C VAL A 350 10.69 -5.00 -10.12
N LYS A 351 11.33 -3.89 -10.53
CA LYS A 351 12.33 -3.14 -9.73
C LYS A 351 11.77 -2.70 -8.39
N ASP A 352 10.52 -2.24 -8.37
CA ASP A 352 9.81 -1.84 -7.16
C ASP A 352 8.39 -2.39 -7.15
N LYS A 353 8.29 -3.72 -7.08
CA LYS A 353 7.03 -4.48 -7.09
C LYS A 353 6.05 -3.96 -6.05
N TYR A 354 6.50 -3.72 -4.82
CA TYR A 354 5.62 -3.26 -3.74
C TYR A 354 5.10 -1.84 -3.96
N LYS A 355 5.94 -0.94 -4.47
CA LYS A 355 5.47 0.40 -4.87
C LYS A 355 4.46 0.30 -5.99
N PHE A 356 4.66 -0.55 -7.00
CA PHE A 356 3.68 -0.75 -8.07
C PHE A 356 2.36 -1.32 -7.53
N ILE A 357 2.41 -2.40 -6.75
CA ILE A 357 1.23 -3.04 -6.13
C ILE A 357 0.47 -2.07 -5.23
N SER A 358 1.17 -1.23 -4.45
CA SER A 358 0.53 -0.23 -3.59
C SER A 358 -0.36 0.75 -4.36
N GLN A 359 -0.13 0.91 -5.67
CA GLN A 359 -0.88 1.85 -6.50
C GLN A 359 -2.16 1.26 -7.06
N ILE A 360 -2.26 -0.07 -7.19
CA ILE A 360 -3.31 -0.75 -7.96
C ILE A 360 -4.72 -0.37 -7.51
N GLY A 361 -4.95 -0.26 -6.21
CA GLY A 361 -6.28 0.07 -5.69
C GLY A 361 -6.75 1.50 -6.01
N ARG A 362 -5.89 2.38 -6.55
CA ARG A 362 -6.26 3.72 -7.04
C ARG A 362 -6.80 3.74 -8.46
N LEU A 363 -6.65 2.65 -9.21
CA LEU A 363 -7.03 2.57 -10.63
C LEU A 363 -8.53 2.81 -10.82
N PRO A 364 -8.96 3.30 -12.00
CA PRO A 364 -10.37 3.25 -12.41
C PRO A 364 -10.95 1.83 -12.28
N ASP A 365 -12.24 1.70 -11.97
CA ASP A 365 -12.87 0.41 -11.66
C ASP A 365 -12.66 -0.63 -12.77
N ASP A 366 -12.75 -0.23 -14.05
CA ASP A 366 -12.54 -1.11 -15.21
C ASP A 366 -11.10 -1.62 -15.28
N GLN A 367 -10.13 -0.76 -14.96
CA GLN A 367 -8.71 -1.11 -14.96
C GLN A 367 -8.33 -1.97 -13.75
N LEU A 368 -8.90 -1.69 -12.59
CA LEU A 368 -8.73 -2.51 -11.39
C LEU A 368 -9.35 -3.90 -11.60
N ALA A 369 -10.56 -3.97 -12.14
CA ALA A 369 -11.23 -5.22 -12.48
C ALA A 369 -10.37 -6.04 -13.46
N ALA A 370 -9.80 -5.39 -14.48
CA ALA A 370 -8.91 -6.03 -15.42
C ALA A 370 -7.62 -6.55 -14.76
N PHE A 371 -7.02 -5.80 -13.83
CA PHE A 371 -5.87 -6.27 -13.06
C PHE A 371 -6.19 -7.51 -12.23
N ILE A 372 -7.31 -7.48 -11.50
CA ILE A 372 -7.75 -8.62 -10.67
C ILE A 372 -8.06 -9.82 -11.56
N LYS A 373 -8.74 -9.62 -12.70
CA LYS A 373 -9.00 -10.65 -13.70
C LYS A 373 -7.71 -11.31 -14.16
N GLY A 374 -6.68 -10.54 -14.47
CA GLY A 374 -5.38 -11.08 -14.84
C GLY A 374 -4.74 -11.94 -13.76
N LEU A 375 -4.80 -11.46 -12.52
CA LEU A 375 -4.27 -12.20 -11.38
C LEU A 375 -5.02 -13.52 -11.13
N PHE A 376 -6.35 -13.53 -11.31
CA PHE A 376 -7.18 -14.75 -11.22
C PHE A 376 -7.01 -15.68 -12.43
N ASP A 377 -6.73 -15.14 -13.62
CA ASP A 377 -6.42 -15.97 -14.79
C ASP A 377 -5.15 -16.78 -14.56
N ALA A 378 -4.12 -16.20 -13.93
CA ALA A 378 -2.89 -16.89 -13.54
C ALA A 378 -3.13 -17.86 -12.35
N GLU A 379 -3.40 -17.31 -11.16
CA GLU A 379 -3.34 -18.04 -9.89
C GLU A 379 -4.71 -18.50 -9.37
N GLY A 380 -5.78 -18.06 -10.02
CA GLY A 380 -7.16 -18.31 -9.59
C GLY A 380 -7.70 -19.64 -10.12
N PHE A 381 -8.47 -20.34 -9.29
CA PHE A 381 -9.16 -21.57 -9.65
C PHE A 381 -10.55 -21.69 -9.02
N VAL A 382 -11.43 -22.42 -9.70
CA VAL A 382 -12.80 -22.70 -9.25
C VAL A 382 -12.84 -24.10 -8.62
N ALA A 383 -12.94 -24.16 -7.31
CA ALA A 383 -13.03 -25.42 -6.56
C ALA A 383 -14.48 -25.88 -6.44
N LEU A 384 -14.96 -26.67 -7.40
CA LEU A 384 -16.34 -27.16 -7.44
C LEU A 384 -16.73 -27.96 -6.18
N THR A 385 -15.86 -28.88 -5.74
CA THR A 385 -16.09 -29.73 -4.55
C THR A 385 -16.18 -28.91 -3.28
N ALA A 386 -15.24 -27.96 -3.08
CA ALA A 386 -15.23 -27.08 -1.92
C ALA A 386 -16.21 -25.90 -2.03
N ARG A 387 -16.89 -25.78 -3.17
CA ARG A 387 -17.85 -24.74 -3.53
C ARG A 387 -17.32 -23.31 -3.33
N GLN A 388 -16.12 -23.04 -3.81
CA GLN A 388 -15.46 -21.74 -3.63
C GLN A 388 -14.61 -21.37 -4.85
N LEU A 389 -14.51 -20.07 -5.10
CA LEU A 389 -13.51 -19.47 -5.96
C LEU A 389 -12.28 -19.13 -5.10
N VAL A 390 -11.09 -19.52 -5.54
CA VAL A 390 -9.87 -19.46 -4.71
C VAL A 390 -8.72 -18.88 -5.51
N ILE A 391 -7.87 -18.12 -4.83
CA ILE A 391 -6.54 -17.72 -5.30
C ILE A 391 -5.56 -17.92 -4.14
N ALA A 392 -4.35 -18.41 -4.41
CA ALA A 392 -3.36 -18.68 -3.37
C ALA A 392 -1.99 -18.20 -3.81
N MET A 393 -1.33 -17.38 -2.98
CA MET A 393 0.01 -16.85 -3.27
C MET A 393 0.88 -16.90 -2.02
N THR A 394 2.20 -16.78 -2.18
CA THR A 394 3.15 -16.69 -1.06
C THR A 394 3.31 -15.28 -0.50
N ASP A 395 2.89 -14.26 -1.27
CA ASP A 395 3.01 -12.85 -0.93
C ASP A 395 1.77 -12.36 -0.15
N GLU A 396 1.94 -12.13 1.17
CA GLU A 396 0.86 -11.68 2.06
C GLU A 396 0.30 -10.31 1.65
N PHE A 397 1.16 -9.40 1.19
CA PHE A 397 0.77 -8.04 0.86
C PHE A 397 -0.21 -8.02 -0.31
N ILE A 398 0.08 -8.80 -1.35
CA ILE A 398 -0.78 -8.89 -2.54
C ILE A 398 -2.13 -9.50 -2.17
N ILE A 399 -2.15 -10.59 -1.40
CA ILE A 399 -3.41 -11.24 -1.02
C ILE A 399 -4.27 -10.36 -0.11
N ARG A 400 -3.67 -9.66 0.86
CA ARG A 400 -4.40 -8.70 1.71
C ARG A 400 -4.87 -7.47 0.93
N SER A 401 -4.04 -6.97 0.00
CA SER A 401 -4.43 -5.86 -0.88
C SER A 401 -5.57 -6.28 -1.82
N LEU A 402 -5.50 -7.49 -2.39
CA LEU A 402 -6.56 -8.06 -3.22
C LEU A 402 -7.88 -8.17 -2.47
N GLN A 403 -7.87 -8.61 -1.20
CA GLN A 403 -9.08 -8.62 -0.37
C GLN A 403 -9.71 -7.23 -0.28
N LEU A 404 -8.90 -6.18 -0.09
CA LEU A 404 -9.37 -4.78 -0.03
C LEU A 404 -9.87 -4.29 -1.41
N TRP A 405 -9.20 -4.67 -2.50
CA TRP A 405 -9.63 -4.28 -3.85
C TRP A 405 -10.96 -4.93 -4.25
N LEU A 406 -11.19 -6.19 -3.87
CA LEU A 406 -12.44 -6.90 -4.09
C LEU A 406 -13.65 -6.21 -3.43
N LEU A 407 -13.43 -5.49 -2.32
CA LEU A 407 -14.47 -4.69 -1.68
C LEU A 407 -14.98 -3.55 -2.57
N ARG A 408 -14.20 -3.05 -3.54
CA ARG A 408 -14.72 -2.05 -4.49
C ARG A 408 -15.85 -2.59 -5.35
N PHE A 409 -15.85 -3.90 -5.59
CA PHE A 409 -16.88 -4.60 -6.36
C PHE A 409 -17.92 -5.28 -5.44
N GLY A 410 -17.89 -5.03 -4.13
CA GLY A 410 -18.77 -5.71 -3.17
C GLY A 410 -18.51 -7.21 -3.06
N VAL A 411 -17.31 -7.66 -3.42
CA VAL A 411 -16.91 -9.08 -3.37
C VAL A 411 -16.27 -9.34 -2.01
N LEU A 412 -17.01 -10.00 -1.12
CA LEU A 412 -16.51 -10.43 0.18
C LEU A 412 -15.69 -11.71 0.03
N SER A 413 -14.50 -11.71 0.63
CA SER A 413 -13.57 -12.84 0.61
C SER A 413 -12.95 -13.11 1.97
N SER A 414 -12.50 -14.34 2.18
CA SER A 414 -11.85 -14.79 3.40
C SER A 414 -10.39 -15.17 3.14
N ILE A 415 -9.49 -14.84 4.08
CA ILE A 415 -8.08 -15.25 3.99
C ILE A 415 -7.80 -16.36 5.00
N ARG A 416 -7.14 -17.43 4.53
CA ARG A 416 -6.57 -18.49 5.36
C ARG A 416 -5.06 -18.55 5.16
N ILE A 417 -4.33 -18.54 6.26
CA ILE A 417 -2.88 -18.76 6.25
C ILE A 417 -2.63 -20.26 6.38
N GLU A 418 -1.95 -20.83 5.39
CA GLU A 418 -1.57 -22.24 5.37
C GLU A 418 -0.09 -22.38 5.74
N LYS A 419 0.19 -23.22 6.74
CA LYS A 419 1.55 -23.48 7.21
C LYS A 419 2.33 -24.26 6.14
N PRO A 420 3.68 -24.14 6.11
CA PRO A 420 4.51 -25.03 5.31
C PRO A 420 4.11 -26.50 5.50
N ASP A 421 4.07 -27.23 4.40
CA ASP A 421 3.81 -28.66 4.35
C ASP A 421 4.91 -29.35 3.57
N LEU A 422 5.95 -29.77 4.29
CA LEU A 422 7.13 -30.41 3.72
C LEU A 422 6.79 -31.74 3.03
N LYS A 423 5.71 -32.43 3.43
CA LYS A 423 5.29 -33.70 2.80
C LYS A 423 4.82 -33.50 1.36
N ASN A 424 4.28 -32.31 1.06
CA ASN A 424 3.79 -31.93 -0.26
C ASN A 424 4.72 -30.91 -0.94
N ASN A 425 6.01 -30.87 -0.56
CA ASN A 425 7.01 -29.92 -1.06
C ASN A 425 6.63 -28.42 -0.92
N ARG A 426 5.73 -28.09 0.02
CA ARG A 426 5.37 -26.70 0.30
C ARG A 426 6.24 -26.15 1.42
N ILE A 427 7.34 -25.51 1.02
CA ILE A 427 8.35 -24.98 1.96
C ILE A 427 7.90 -23.66 2.60
N ASN A 428 7.13 -22.84 1.87
CA ASN A 428 6.72 -21.51 2.30
C ASN A 428 5.31 -21.47 2.89
N LYS A 429 5.05 -20.46 3.73
CA LYS A 429 3.68 -20.09 4.12
C LYS A 429 2.93 -19.63 2.86
N THR A 430 1.67 -20.05 2.73
CA THR A 430 0.80 -19.65 1.61
C THR A 430 -0.43 -18.95 2.15
N TYR A 431 -0.84 -17.87 1.49
CA TYR A 431 -2.01 -17.08 1.81
C TYR A 431 -3.08 -17.42 0.78
N ARG A 432 -4.14 -18.10 1.23
CA ARG A 432 -5.26 -18.52 0.40
C ARG A 432 -6.43 -17.58 0.62
N LEU A 433 -6.87 -16.91 -0.44
CA LEU A 433 -8.08 -16.10 -0.46
C LEU A 433 -9.21 -16.90 -1.11
N SER A 434 -10.36 -16.97 -0.44
CA SER A 434 -11.54 -17.71 -0.87
C SER A 434 -12.78 -16.83 -0.92
N ILE A 435 -13.52 -16.91 -2.02
CA ILE A 435 -14.86 -16.37 -2.22
C ILE A 435 -15.83 -17.56 -2.25
N SER A 436 -16.73 -17.64 -1.27
CA SER A 436 -17.62 -18.80 -1.08
C SER A 436 -19.11 -18.46 -1.08
N ASN A 437 -19.48 -17.19 -1.02
CA ASN A 437 -20.89 -16.78 -1.08
C ASN A 437 -21.35 -16.52 -2.50
N ARG A 438 -22.60 -16.88 -2.77
CA ARG A 438 -23.25 -16.68 -4.07
C ARG A 438 -23.29 -15.22 -4.51
N GLU A 439 -23.61 -14.28 -3.61
CA GLU A 439 -23.68 -12.84 -3.94
C GLU A 439 -22.34 -12.31 -4.44
N SER A 440 -21.25 -12.57 -3.73
CA SER A 440 -19.89 -12.16 -4.11
C SER A 440 -19.39 -12.89 -5.35
N MET A 441 -19.78 -14.15 -5.56
CA MET A 441 -19.48 -14.84 -6.82
C MET A 441 -20.22 -14.23 -8.02
N LEU A 442 -21.48 -13.81 -7.83
CA LEU A 442 -22.24 -13.08 -8.86
C LEU A 442 -21.60 -11.72 -9.13
N GLN A 443 -21.22 -10.97 -8.09
CA GLN A 443 -20.51 -9.69 -8.24
C GLN A 443 -19.16 -9.87 -8.95
N PHE A 444 -18.43 -10.92 -8.61
CA PHE A 444 -17.18 -11.29 -9.29
C PHE A 444 -17.43 -11.64 -10.75
N GLN A 445 -18.41 -12.49 -11.06
CA GLN A 445 -18.76 -12.89 -12.42
C GLN A 445 -19.19 -11.68 -13.27
N HIS A 446 -19.94 -10.76 -12.69
CA HIS A 446 -20.43 -9.56 -13.38
C HIS A 446 -19.32 -8.52 -13.61
N SER A 447 -18.52 -8.22 -12.59
CA SER A 447 -17.64 -7.05 -12.60
C SER A 447 -16.20 -7.36 -13.03
N ILE A 448 -15.74 -8.61 -12.85
CA ILE A 448 -14.33 -9.02 -13.04
C ILE A 448 -14.28 -10.15 -14.09
N CYS A 449 -14.92 -11.28 -13.76
CA CYS A 449 -14.94 -12.52 -14.52
C CYS A 449 -13.52 -13.09 -14.82
N PHE A 450 -13.45 -14.27 -15.45
CA PHE A 450 -12.20 -14.81 -15.99
C PHE A 450 -12.02 -14.40 -17.45
N GLY A 451 -10.78 -14.40 -17.93
CA GLY A 451 -10.44 -14.24 -19.34
C GLY A 451 -10.71 -15.51 -20.15
N GLY A 452 -10.42 -16.67 -19.56
CA GLY A 452 -10.66 -17.99 -20.19
C GLY A 452 -12.09 -18.49 -20.04
N LYS A 453 -12.59 -19.23 -21.03
CA LYS A 453 -13.98 -19.74 -21.06
C LYS A 453 -14.17 -20.87 -20.06
N ASN A 454 -13.22 -21.81 -19.96
CA ASN A 454 -13.35 -22.95 -19.04
C ASN A 454 -13.54 -22.53 -17.57
N LYS A 455 -12.70 -21.61 -17.06
CA LYS A 455 -12.84 -21.09 -15.68
C LYS A 455 -14.16 -20.32 -15.51
N SER A 456 -14.57 -19.57 -16.52
CA SER A 456 -15.86 -18.84 -16.54
C SER A 456 -17.06 -19.80 -16.47
N ASP A 457 -17.05 -20.87 -17.26
CA ASP A 457 -18.11 -21.89 -17.28
C ASP A 457 -18.17 -22.65 -15.96
N LYS A 458 -17.02 -23.03 -15.40
CA LYS A 458 -16.93 -23.65 -14.06
C LYS A 458 -17.50 -22.73 -12.98
N LEU A 459 -17.23 -21.43 -13.04
CA LEU A 459 -17.79 -20.47 -12.10
C LEU A 459 -19.33 -20.38 -12.23
N ALA A 460 -19.85 -20.39 -13.47
CA ALA A 460 -21.30 -20.39 -13.70
C ALA A 460 -21.98 -21.66 -13.14
N VAL A 461 -21.37 -22.83 -13.34
CA VAL A 461 -21.82 -24.11 -12.76
C VAL A 461 -21.79 -24.04 -11.22
N LEU A 462 -20.71 -23.52 -10.65
CA LEU A 462 -20.57 -23.35 -9.21
C LEU A 462 -21.69 -22.49 -8.61
N ILE A 463 -21.97 -21.33 -9.23
CA ILE A 463 -23.01 -20.39 -8.78
C ILE A 463 -24.40 -21.05 -8.82
N LYS A 464 -24.70 -21.86 -9.84
CA LYS A 464 -25.96 -22.61 -9.95
C LYS A 464 -26.09 -23.69 -8.87
N GLY A 465 -24.98 -24.33 -8.50
CA GLY A 465 -24.95 -25.38 -7.48
C GLY A 465 -25.01 -24.87 -6.03
N ILE A 466 -24.81 -23.57 -5.80
CA ILE A 466 -24.94 -22.95 -4.48
C ILE A 466 -26.38 -22.46 -4.30
N GLY A 467 -27.14 -23.16 -3.47
CA GLY A 467 -28.47 -22.71 -3.06
C GLY A 467 -28.43 -21.39 -2.26
N SER A 468 -29.60 -20.80 -2.02
CA SER A 468 -29.81 -19.55 -1.25
C SER A 468 -29.47 -19.69 0.25
N LYS A 469 -28.33 -20.26 0.62
CA LYS A 469 -27.91 -20.36 2.02
C LYS A 469 -27.45 -19.00 2.52
N ARG A 470 -28.13 -18.49 3.55
CA ARG A 470 -27.72 -17.30 4.31
C ARG A 470 -26.36 -17.55 4.98
N PHE A 471 -25.48 -16.55 4.88
CA PHE A 471 -24.21 -16.54 5.57
C PHE A 471 -24.37 -16.54 7.10
N SER A 472 -23.26 -16.82 7.81
CA SER A 472 -23.15 -16.65 9.27
C SER A 472 -22.86 -15.19 9.68
N PHE A 473 -23.40 -14.21 8.94
CA PHE A 473 -23.27 -12.78 9.25
C PHE A 473 -24.64 -12.17 9.49
N ARG A 474 -24.69 -11.20 10.39
CA ARG A 474 -25.86 -10.33 10.55
C ARG A 474 -25.58 -9.07 9.73
N PHE A 475 -26.38 -8.85 8.69
CA PHE A 475 -26.46 -7.55 8.06
C PHE A 475 -27.17 -6.62 9.05
N ILE A 476 -26.62 -5.43 9.25
CA ILE A 476 -27.27 -4.44 10.12
C ILE A 476 -28.50 -3.87 9.38
N ASP A 477 -28.41 -3.68 8.05
CA ASP A 477 -29.54 -3.39 7.15
C ASP A 477 -29.10 -3.50 5.66
N ALA A 478 -30.04 -3.68 4.73
CA ALA A 478 -29.82 -3.69 3.29
C ALA A 478 -29.25 -2.36 2.72
N SER A 479 -29.40 -1.26 3.48
CA SER A 479 -28.94 0.10 3.16
C SER A 479 -27.47 0.41 3.55
N GLN A 480 -26.77 -0.49 4.27
CA GLN A 480 -25.53 -0.12 4.96
C GLN A 480 -24.23 -0.65 4.31
N ASN A 481 -23.21 0.21 4.32
CA ASN A 481 -21.85 -0.05 3.81
C ASN A 481 -21.04 -1.03 4.67
N ILE A 482 -21.61 -1.59 5.75
CA ILE A 482 -20.92 -2.46 6.70
C ILE A 482 -21.62 -3.80 6.91
N ILE A 483 -20.84 -4.80 7.32
CA ILE A 483 -21.29 -6.13 7.76
C ILE A 483 -20.73 -6.42 9.15
N LEU A 484 -21.42 -7.26 9.92
CA LEU A 484 -20.94 -7.71 11.22
C LEU A 484 -20.33 -9.10 11.14
N SER A 485 -19.06 -9.19 11.55
CA SER A 485 -18.29 -10.42 11.57
C SER A 485 -17.97 -10.81 13.00
N ARG A 486 -18.39 -12.01 13.41
CA ARG A 486 -18.14 -12.52 14.76
C ARG A 486 -16.67 -12.84 15.00
N VAL A 487 -16.16 -12.52 16.18
CA VAL A 487 -14.85 -13.00 16.64
C VAL A 487 -14.88 -14.52 16.79
N LYS A 488 -13.98 -15.21 16.08
CA LYS A 488 -13.81 -16.68 16.08
C LYS A 488 -12.80 -17.14 17.13
N SER A 489 -11.64 -16.49 17.18
CA SER A 489 -10.57 -16.77 18.14
C SER A 489 -9.79 -15.51 18.48
N ILE A 490 -9.20 -15.51 19.68
CA ILE A 490 -8.26 -14.52 20.19
C ILE A 490 -7.07 -15.32 20.69
N GLU A 491 -5.92 -15.17 20.05
CA GLU A 491 -4.72 -15.98 20.30
C GLU A 491 -3.60 -15.07 20.79
N LYS A 492 -3.12 -15.30 22.01
CA LYS A 492 -1.90 -14.66 22.52
C LYS A 492 -0.69 -15.32 21.85
N ILE A 493 0.15 -14.54 21.20
CA ILE A 493 1.34 -14.99 20.47
C ILE A 493 2.56 -14.20 20.93
N LEU A 494 3.74 -14.82 20.83
CA LEU A 494 5.01 -14.11 21.04
C LEU A 494 5.19 -13.08 19.93
N SER A 495 5.66 -11.88 20.29
CA SER A 495 5.97 -10.85 19.30
C SER A 495 7.13 -11.27 18.42
N ASP A 496 6.94 -11.16 17.11
CA ASP A 496 7.92 -11.46 16.06
C ASP A 496 8.51 -10.18 15.44
N THR A 497 8.41 -9.06 16.14
CA THR A 497 8.84 -7.74 15.67
C THR A 497 9.34 -6.88 16.83
N ASP A 498 10.24 -5.95 16.53
CA ASP A 498 10.78 -4.99 17.51
C ASP A 498 9.82 -3.81 17.76
N PHE A 499 9.01 -3.46 16.76
CA PHE A 499 8.13 -2.30 16.82
C PHE A 499 6.71 -2.62 16.38
N VAL A 500 5.77 -1.99 17.06
CA VAL A 500 4.35 -1.95 16.74
C VAL A 500 3.98 -0.51 16.36
N TYR A 501 2.95 -0.33 15.54
CA TYR A 501 2.59 0.94 14.90
C TYR A 501 1.14 1.32 15.14
N ASP A 502 0.84 2.62 15.20
CA ASP A 502 -0.54 3.13 15.30
C ASP A 502 -0.71 4.38 14.44
N LEU A 503 -1.95 4.69 14.07
CA LEU A 503 -2.32 5.87 13.28
C LEU A 503 -3.32 6.72 14.05
N ASP A 504 -2.98 7.96 14.40
CA ASP A 504 -3.96 8.92 14.92
C ASP A 504 -4.73 9.56 13.75
N ILE A 505 -6.04 9.38 13.76
CA ILE A 505 -6.98 9.90 12.78
C ILE A 505 -7.80 11.01 13.43
N LYS A 506 -7.60 12.25 12.95
CA LYS A 506 -8.37 13.40 13.43
C LYS A 506 -9.87 13.19 13.23
N GLY A 507 -10.66 13.34 14.30
CA GLY A 507 -12.13 13.32 14.25
C GLY A 507 -12.73 11.94 14.54
N ASN A 508 -12.66 11.00 13.60
CA ASN A 508 -13.38 9.72 13.70
C ASN A 508 -12.64 8.62 14.47
N HIS A 509 -11.34 8.80 14.75
CA HIS A 509 -10.58 7.94 15.65
C HIS A 509 -10.53 6.44 15.28
N ASN A 510 -10.69 6.13 13.99
CA ASN A 510 -10.58 4.76 13.48
C ASN A 510 -10.13 4.76 12.03
N PHE A 511 -9.67 3.61 11.54
CA PHE A 511 -9.24 3.42 10.16
C PHE A 511 -9.42 1.98 9.70
N LEU A 512 -9.47 1.78 8.38
CA LEU A 512 -9.59 0.46 7.78
C LEU A 512 -8.21 -0.21 7.63
N ALA A 513 -8.06 -1.36 8.28
CA ALA A 513 -6.85 -2.16 8.25
C ALA A 513 -7.16 -3.67 8.19
N ASN A 514 -6.50 -4.41 7.29
CA ASN A 514 -6.80 -5.83 7.02
C ASN A 514 -8.31 -6.11 6.85
N SER A 515 -9.05 -5.23 6.18
CA SER A 515 -10.50 -5.33 6.00
C SER A 515 -11.33 -5.25 7.30
N ILE A 516 -10.78 -4.72 8.39
CA ILE A 516 -11.45 -4.51 9.69
C ILE A 516 -11.24 -3.05 10.12
N PHE A 517 -12.25 -2.42 10.74
CA PHE A 517 -12.05 -1.10 11.33
C PHE A 517 -11.35 -1.20 12.69
N THR A 518 -10.14 -0.62 12.78
CA THR A 518 -9.33 -0.52 13.99
C THR A 518 -9.42 0.89 14.57
N HIS A 519 -9.37 1.02 15.90
CA HIS A 519 -9.44 2.33 16.57
C HIS A 519 -8.03 2.89 16.80
N ASN A 520 -7.86 4.22 16.83
CA ASN A 520 -6.58 4.86 17.13
C ASN A 520 -6.35 5.14 18.62
N SER A 521 -5.15 5.55 18.98
CA SER A 521 -4.88 6.22 20.27
C SER A 521 -5.43 7.66 20.26
N ARG A 522 -6.14 8.09 21.32
CA ARG A 522 -6.72 9.46 21.44
C ARG A 522 -5.77 10.41 22.18
N TRP A 523 -5.68 11.68 21.72
CA TRP A 523 -5.13 12.79 22.49
C TRP A 523 -6.24 13.54 23.28
N ALA A 524 -6.30 13.33 24.60
CA ALA A 524 -6.55 14.37 25.62
C ALA A 524 -6.62 13.73 27.00
N THR A 525 -6.07 14.42 28.00
CA THR A 525 -6.19 14.13 29.43
C THR A 525 -7.63 13.86 29.82
N HIS A 526 -7.79 12.76 30.53
CA HIS A 526 -9.02 12.07 30.88
C HIS A 526 -10.13 12.98 31.40
N GLY A 527 -11.36 12.73 30.95
CA GLY A 527 -12.54 13.48 31.34
C GLY A 527 -13.27 14.14 30.17
N ARG A 528 -14.50 14.58 30.39
CA ARG A 528 -15.28 15.37 29.42
C ARG A 528 -14.82 16.84 29.43
N VAL A 529 -15.06 17.56 28.34
CA VAL A 529 -14.83 19.02 28.32
C VAL A 529 -15.81 19.67 29.31
N SER A 530 -15.31 20.23 30.41
CA SER A 530 -16.11 20.91 31.43
C SER A 530 -15.31 21.97 32.19
N LYS A 531 -16.01 22.88 32.90
CA LYS A 531 -15.39 23.95 33.69
C LYS A 531 -14.64 23.38 34.91
N GLU A 532 -15.13 22.28 35.45
CA GLU A 532 -14.57 21.57 36.61
C GLU A 532 -13.28 20.82 36.29
N ASN A 533 -13.00 20.54 35.02
CA ASN A 533 -11.79 19.86 34.55
C ASN A 533 -10.69 20.87 34.11
N ALA A 534 -10.94 22.18 34.23
CA ALA A 534 -10.10 23.27 33.72
C ALA A 534 -9.33 24.01 34.83
N HIS A 535 -8.46 23.30 35.54
CA HIS A 535 -7.65 23.83 36.65
C HIS A 535 -6.23 23.24 36.67
N PRO A 536 -5.25 23.95 37.27
CA PRO A 536 -3.92 23.39 37.55
C PRO A 536 -3.99 22.17 38.48
N HIS A 537 -3.07 21.22 38.36
CA HIS A 537 -2.96 20.13 39.34
C HIS A 537 -2.28 20.62 40.61
N TRP A 538 -2.70 20.14 41.77
CA TRP A 538 -2.07 20.44 43.05
C TRP A 538 -2.00 19.22 43.97
N ASP A 539 -1.01 19.19 44.88
CA ASP A 539 -0.99 18.19 45.96
C ASP A 539 -2.12 18.47 46.98
N CYS A 540 -2.46 17.47 47.80
CA CYS A 540 -3.58 17.59 48.75
C CYS A 540 -3.43 18.71 49.78
N ARG A 541 -2.21 19.23 49.98
CA ARG A 541 -1.92 20.33 50.90
C ARG A 541 -1.69 21.67 50.17
N LYS A 542 -1.84 21.72 48.84
CA LYS A 542 -1.63 22.90 47.99
C LYS A 542 -0.27 23.57 48.19
N ASN A 543 0.78 22.77 48.41
CA ASN A 543 2.17 23.20 48.48
C ASN A 543 2.87 23.15 47.11
N ILE A 544 2.33 22.39 46.16
CA ILE A 544 2.85 22.22 44.81
C ILE A 544 1.72 22.45 43.83
N PHE A 545 1.94 23.33 42.86
CA PHE A 545 1.03 23.55 41.74
C PHE A 545 1.76 23.22 40.44
N LEU A 546 1.11 22.43 39.58
CA LEU A 546 1.63 21.96 38.32
C LEU A 546 0.68 22.35 37.19
N VAL A 547 1.22 23.10 36.22
CA VAL A 547 0.55 23.38 34.95
C VAL A 547 1.35 22.70 33.86
N HIS A 548 0.70 21.82 33.09
CA HIS A 548 1.33 21.12 31.98
C HIS A 548 0.38 21.09 30.78
N ASN A 549 0.96 21.00 29.58
CA ASN A 549 0.23 20.86 28.32
C ASN A 549 0.53 19.48 27.71
N GLY A 550 -0.15 18.39 28.15
CA GLY A 550 0.15 17.00 27.72
C GLY A 550 -0.72 15.93 28.41
N ILE A 551 -0.45 14.62 28.24
CA ILE A 551 -1.22 13.49 28.84
C ILE A 551 -0.42 12.73 29.93
N ILE A 552 -1.07 12.40 31.05
CA ILE A 552 -0.56 11.46 32.06
C ILE A 552 -1.18 10.08 31.79
N GLU A 553 -0.45 9.20 31.08
CA GLU A 553 -1.02 7.94 30.55
C GLU A 553 -1.27 6.87 31.62
N ASN A 554 -0.50 6.84 32.71
CA ASN A 554 -0.69 5.93 33.85
C ASN A 554 -1.61 6.50 34.95
N TYR A 555 -2.41 7.52 34.63
CA TYR A 555 -3.27 8.19 35.62
C TYR A 555 -4.21 7.22 36.34
N ARG A 556 -4.71 6.14 35.72
CA ARG A 556 -5.63 5.19 36.40
C ARG A 556 -4.94 4.47 37.53
N GLU A 557 -3.76 3.92 37.25
CA GLU A 557 -2.96 3.19 38.25
C GLU A 557 -2.51 4.13 39.37
N LEU A 558 -2.10 5.34 39.01
CA LEU A 558 -1.76 6.39 39.98
C LEU A 558 -2.97 6.81 40.81
N LYS A 559 -4.12 7.06 40.18
CA LYS A 559 -5.36 7.48 40.83
C LYS A 559 -5.89 6.39 41.76
N GLU A 560 -5.90 5.13 41.32
CA GLU A 560 -6.28 3.99 42.15
C GLU A 560 -5.33 3.81 43.35
N LYS A 561 -4.02 3.93 43.13
CA LYS A 561 -3.03 3.88 44.21
C LYS A 561 -3.25 5.02 45.21
N LEU A 562 -3.41 6.24 44.72
CA LEU A 562 -3.61 7.43 45.55
C LEU A 562 -4.96 7.39 46.29
N ILE A 563 -6.03 6.85 45.68
CA ILE A 563 -7.31 6.60 46.34
C ILE A 563 -7.12 5.59 47.48
N LYS A 564 -6.37 4.49 47.25
CA LYS A 564 -6.04 3.50 48.31
C LYS A 564 -5.22 4.10 49.44
N GLU A 565 -4.36 5.07 49.12
CA GLU A 565 -3.55 5.84 50.09
C GLU A 565 -4.36 6.96 50.77
N GLY A 566 -5.65 7.13 50.45
CA GLY A 566 -6.59 8.05 51.11
C GLY A 566 -6.68 9.44 50.47
N HIS A 567 -6.08 9.66 49.30
CA HIS A 567 -6.15 10.93 48.58
C HIS A 567 -7.53 11.14 47.93
N LYS A 568 -8.00 12.39 47.92
CA LYS A 568 -9.28 12.79 47.33
C LYS A 568 -9.05 13.59 46.05
N PHE A 569 -9.72 13.16 44.97
CA PHE A 569 -9.71 13.80 43.66
C PHE A 569 -10.96 14.65 43.50
N LEU A 570 -10.85 15.86 42.94
CA LEU A 570 -11.95 16.82 42.81
C LEU A 570 -12.52 16.87 41.39
N SER A 571 -11.76 16.40 40.39
CA SER A 571 -12.17 16.33 38.99
C SER A 571 -11.86 14.99 38.31
N GLU A 572 -12.29 14.88 37.04
CA GLU A 572 -11.94 13.75 36.19
C GLU A 572 -10.49 13.82 35.68
N THR A 573 -9.96 15.04 35.53
CA THR A 573 -8.60 15.33 35.08
C THR A 573 -7.55 15.26 36.19
N ASP A 574 -7.92 15.38 37.47
CA ASP A 574 -7.05 15.10 38.62
C ASP A 574 -6.61 13.63 38.67
#